data_AF-A0A9E0W0C8-F1
#
_entry.id   AF-A0A9E0W0C8-F1
#
_cell.length_a   1.000
_cell.length_b   1.000
_cell.length_c   1.000
_cell.angle_alpha   90.00
_cell.angle_beta   90.00
_cell.angle_gamma   90.00
#
_symmetry.space_group_name_H-M   'P 1'
#
loop_
_entity.id
_entity.type
_entity.pdbx_description
1 polymer ?
#
loop_
_entity_poly.entity_id
_entity_poly.type
_entity_poly.pdbx_seq_one_letter_code
_entity_poly.pdbx_strand_id
1 'polypeptide(L)'
;MNTKAQPESGKETGETVLFTKYDRRSLTYANSFDNGLTSFIIRVMEWMTGKITILRMIRKFEKRGAPTGQAFWRAALDTMGIPLLTPDAEVAHIPLEGPVVVVANHPHGLVDGMILADLIGRRRSDYKILTRALLTGIDEVAASYMISVPFPHEPDA
;
A
#
# COMPACT_ATOMS: atom_id res chain seq x y z
N MET A 1 -22.64 -47.81 4.56
CA MET A 1 -21.71 -47.86 3.41
C MET A 1 -21.43 -46.42 3.00
N ASN A 2 -20.41 -45.81 3.60
CA ASN A 2 -19.02 -45.74 3.11
C ASN A 2 -18.92 -44.76 1.91
N THR A 3 -18.47 -43.52 2.13
CA THR A 3 -17.05 -43.11 2.22
C THR A 3 -16.38 -43.11 0.86
N LYS A 4 -15.94 -41.92 0.40
CA LYS A 4 -14.51 -41.60 0.31
C LYS A 4 -14.30 -40.11 0.00
N ALA A 5 -13.49 -39.49 0.85
CA ALA A 5 -12.76 -38.27 0.59
C ALA A 5 -11.45 -38.58 -0.15
N GLN A 6 -10.95 -37.56 -0.87
CA GLN A 6 -9.54 -37.19 -1.11
C GLN A 6 -8.70 -38.07 -2.09
N PRO A 7 -7.55 -37.59 -2.65
CA PRO A 7 -6.88 -36.27 -2.49
C PRO A 7 -6.15 -35.66 -3.75
N GLU A 8 -5.50 -34.50 -3.54
CA GLU A 8 -4.29 -33.92 -4.20
C GLU A 8 -4.26 -33.50 -5.70
N SER A 9 -3.87 -32.24 -5.96
CA SER A 9 -2.44 -31.91 -6.12
C SER A 9 -2.24 -30.40 -6.25
N GLY A 10 -1.26 -29.89 -5.51
CA GLY A 10 -0.87 -28.49 -5.56
C GLY A 10 -0.22 -28.13 -6.89
N LYS A 11 -0.56 -26.95 -7.38
CA LYS A 11 0.35 -26.11 -8.15
C LYS A 11 0.12 -24.69 -7.68
N GLU A 12 0.94 -24.26 -6.72
CA GLU A 12 1.23 -22.85 -6.54
C GLU A 12 2.00 -22.40 -7.79
N THR A 13 1.26 -22.07 -8.84
CA THR A 13 1.80 -21.31 -9.97
C THR A 13 2.08 -19.93 -9.43
N GLY A 14 3.36 -19.63 -9.22
CA GLY A 14 3.82 -18.28 -8.93
C GLY A 14 3.33 -17.35 -10.04
N GLU A 15 2.24 -16.65 -9.76
CA GLU A 15 1.79 -15.52 -10.57
C GLU A 15 2.91 -14.48 -10.49
N THR A 16 3.68 -14.42 -11.57
CA THR A 16 4.62 -13.32 -11.77
C THR A 16 3.75 -12.12 -12.10
N VAL A 17 3.34 -11.40 -11.06
CA VAL A 17 2.48 -10.22 -11.17
C VAL A 17 3.15 -9.23 -12.12
N LEU A 18 2.42 -8.87 -13.18
CA LEU A 18 2.87 -7.90 -14.16
C LEU A 18 2.92 -6.52 -13.49
N PHE A 19 4.13 -6.08 -13.12
CA PHE A 19 4.36 -4.70 -12.73
C PHE A 19 3.94 -3.79 -13.88
N THR A 20 2.77 -3.16 -13.74
CA THR A 20 2.37 -2.09 -14.63
C THR A 20 3.33 -0.94 -14.39
N LYS A 21 4.28 -0.78 -15.32
CA LYS A 21 5.32 0.25 -15.28
C LYS A 21 4.69 1.61 -14.98
N TYR A 22 4.98 2.15 -13.80
CA TYR A 22 4.34 3.35 -13.27
C TYR A 22 4.47 4.52 -14.28
N ASP A 23 3.34 5.10 -14.68
CA ASP A 23 3.37 6.26 -15.59
C ASP A 23 3.85 7.50 -14.82
N ARG A 24 5.06 7.96 -15.15
CA ARG A 24 5.68 9.14 -14.53
C ARG A 24 4.86 10.43 -14.71
N ARG A 25 3.88 10.43 -15.63
CA ARG A 25 2.97 11.54 -15.88
C ARG A 25 1.82 11.63 -14.87
N SER A 26 1.47 10.55 -14.18
CA SER A 26 0.41 10.55 -13.14
C SER A 26 0.90 11.11 -11.79
N LEU A 27 2.21 11.19 -11.57
CA LEU A 27 2.82 11.69 -10.34
C LEU A 27 2.86 13.23 -10.30
N THR A 28 1.68 13.86 -10.29
CA THR A 28 1.54 15.31 -10.13
C THR A 28 0.21 15.66 -9.44
N TYR A 29 0.30 16.43 -8.36
CA TYR A 29 -0.82 17.03 -7.66
C TYR A 29 -1.47 18.15 -8.47
N ALA A 30 -0.78 18.67 -9.49
CA ALA A 30 -1.29 19.70 -10.38
C ALA A 30 -2.53 19.28 -11.18
N ASN A 31 -2.83 17.98 -11.27
CA ASN A 31 -4.03 17.49 -11.94
C ASN A 31 -5.30 17.67 -11.10
N SER A 32 -5.19 18.04 -9.82
CA SER A 32 -6.32 18.31 -8.93
C SER A 32 -6.93 19.71 -9.10
N PHE A 33 -6.39 20.54 -10.00
CA PHE A 33 -6.84 21.91 -10.23
C PHE A 33 -7.08 22.18 -11.71
N ASP A 34 -8.21 22.81 -12.02
CA ASP A 34 -8.61 23.18 -13.38
C ASP A 34 -7.90 24.47 -13.89
N ASN A 35 -7.29 25.24 -12.99
CA ASN A 35 -6.64 26.51 -13.30
C ASN A 35 -5.23 26.32 -13.87
N GLY A 36 -5.02 26.67 -15.15
CA GLY A 36 -3.74 26.48 -15.84
C GLY A 36 -2.52 27.15 -15.17
N LEU A 37 -2.69 28.33 -14.57
CA LEU A 37 -1.60 29.02 -13.86
C LEU A 37 -1.25 28.31 -12.53
N THR A 38 -2.25 27.91 -11.75
CA THR A 38 -2.08 27.17 -10.49
C THR A 38 -1.38 25.84 -10.74
N SER A 39 -1.84 25.09 -11.74
CA SER A 39 -1.25 23.80 -12.12
C SER A 39 0.17 23.96 -12.66
N PHE A 40 0.49 25.06 -13.34
CA PHE A 40 1.86 25.39 -13.73
C PHE A 40 2.78 25.64 -12.53
N ILE A 41 2.33 26.47 -11.56
CA ILE A 41 3.10 26.77 -10.35
C ILE A 41 3.34 25.50 -9.52
N ILE A 42 2.32 24.67 -9.33
CA ILE A 42 2.44 23.38 -8.62
C ILE A 42 3.50 22.49 -9.29
N ARG A 43 3.46 22.36 -10.63
CA ARG A 43 4.45 21.56 -11.37
C ARG A 43 5.88 22.07 -11.17
N VAL A 44 6.09 23.39 -11.17
CA VAL A 44 7.41 23.98 -10.92
C VAL A 44 7.87 23.66 -9.49
N MET A 45 7.01 23.83 -8.50
CA MET A 45 7.33 23.50 -7.10
C MET A 45 7.64 22.02 -6.93
N GLU A 46 6.86 21.12 -7.52
CA GLU A 46 7.11 19.67 -7.49
C GLU A 46 8.49 19.31 -8.03
N TRP A 47 8.86 19.87 -9.19
CA TRP A 47 10.16 19.63 -9.81
C TRP A 47 11.34 20.16 -9.01
N MET A 48 11.16 21.33 -8.37
CA MET A 48 12.21 21.93 -7.54
C MET A 48 12.35 21.27 -6.16
N THR A 49 11.34 20.53 -5.70
CA THR A 49 11.30 19.95 -4.34
C THR A 49 11.35 18.42 -4.37
N GLY A 50 10.20 17.77 -4.22
CA GLY A 50 10.10 16.36 -3.85
C GLY A 50 10.07 15.40 -5.04
N LYS A 51 9.71 15.86 -6.25
CA LYS A 51 9.46 14.96 -7.39
C LYS A 51 10.70 14.16 -7.79
N ILE A 52 11.87 14.81 -7.81
CA ILE A 52 13.13 14.13 -8.12
C ILE A 52 13.47 13.09 -7.06
N THR A 53 13.28 13.43 -5.78
CA THR A 53 13.55 12.52 -4.66
C THR A 53 12.63 11.31 -4.68
N ILE A 54 11.33 11.51 -4.92
CA ILE A 54 10.34 10.43 -5.08
C ILE A 54 10.70 9.52 -6.26
N LEU A 55 11.02 10.09 -7.42
CA LEU A 55 11.44 9.30 -8.59
C LEU A 55 12.72 8.50 -8.34
N ARG A 56 13.67 9.04 -7.56
CA ARG A 56 14.87 8.30 -7.14
C ARG A 56 14.52 7.14 -6.22
N MET A 57 13.60 7.34 -5.28
CA MET A 57 13.11 6.28 -4.39
C MET A 57 12.37 5.18 -5.16
N ILE A 58 11.45 5.52 -6.05
CA ILE A 58 10.74 4.55 -6.90
C ILE A 58 11.74 3.71 -7.70
N ARG A 59 12.71 4.35 -8.37
CA ARG A 59 13.75 3.62 -9.12
C ARG A 59 14.61 2.73 -8.23
N LYS A 60 14.90 3.16 -7.00
CA LYS A 60 15.67 2.36 -6.04
C LYS A 60 14.86 1.14 -5.58
N PHE A 61 13.55 1.29 -5.40
CA PHE A 61 12.63 0.20 -5.07
C PHE A 61 12.54 -0.81 -6.23
N GLU A 62 12.26 -0.34 -7.45
CA GLU A 62 12.20 -1.18 -8.66
C GLU A 62 13.50 -1.98 -8.87
N LYS A 63 14.66 -1.33 -8.73
CA LYS A 63 15.97 -1.97 -8.90
C LYS A 63 16.26 -3.07 -7.86
N ARG A 64 15.62 -3.05 -6.71
CA ARG A 64 15.81 -4.05 -5.64
C ARG A 64 14.96 -5.31 -5.86
N GLY A 65 14.10 -5.33 -6.88
CA GLY A 65 13.09 -6.36 -7.06
C GLY A 65 11.99 -6.14 -6.03
N ALA A 66 11.02 -5.30 -6.38
CA ALA A 66 9.89 -4.98 -5.51
C ALA A 66 9.20 -6.26 -5.04
N PRO A 67 9.26 -6.61 -3.74
CA PRO A 67 8.65 -7.85 -3.26
C PRO A 67 7.13 -7.73 -3.28
N THR A 68 6.46 -8.86 -3.45
CA THR A 68 5.00 -8.96 -3.45
C THR A 68 4.47 -9.39 -2.07
N GLY A 69 3.16 -9.25 -1.88
CA GLY A 69 2.49 -9.59 -0.62
C GLY A 69 2.99 -8.78 0.57
N GLN A 70 3.12 -9.42 1.73
CA GLN A 70 3.41 -8.75 2.99
C GLN A 70 4.78 -8.05 3.03
N ALA A 71 5.78 -8.62 2.32
CA ALA A 71 7.13 -8.08 2.29
C ALA A 71 7.23 -6.73 1.54
N PHE A 72 6.22 -6.40 0.73
CA PHE A 72 6.11 -5.11 0.04
C PHE A 72 6.23 -3.93 1.00
N TRP A 73 5.50 -3.98 2.13
CA TRP A 73 5.42 -2.87 3.08
C TRP A 73 6.79 -2.55 3.71
N ARG A 74 7.49 -3.58 4.21
CA ARG A 74 8.84 -3.45 4.76
C ARG A 74 9.81 -2.87 3.74
N ALA A 75 9.83 -3.44 2.53
CA ALA A 75 10.76 -3.01 1.49
C ALA A 75 10.51 -1.57 1.01
N ALA A 76 9.25 -1.15 0.97
CA ALA A 76 8.88 0.22 0.64
C ALA A 76 9.32 1.19 1.75
N LEU A 77 9.04 0.88 3.02
CA LEU A 77 9.49 1.66 4.18
C LEU A 77 11.02 1.76 4.24
N ASP A 78 11.75 0.68 3.99
CA ASP A 78 13.21 0.66 3.93
C ASP A 78 13.77 1.53 2.80
N THR A 79 13.06 1.61 1.67
CA THR A 79 13.47 2.46 0.56
C THR A 79 13.28 3.94 0.89
N MET A 80 12.19 4.26 1.61
CA MET A 80 11.92 5.60 2.13
C MET A 80 12.83 5.97 3.31
N GLY A 81 13.50 5.00 3.92
CA GLY A 81 14.36 5.23 5.09
C GLY A 81 13.58 5.41 6.38
N ILE A 82 12.44 4.72 6.52
CA ILE A 82 11.57 4.79 7.70
C ILE A 82 11.83 3.56 8.59
N PRO A 83 12.62 3.70 9.67
CA PRO A 83 12.81 2.62 10.62
C PRO A 83 11.55 2.43 11.47
N LEU A 84 11.15 1.19 11.69
CA LEU A 84 10.14 0.86 12.68
C LEU A 84 10.82 0.44 13.97
N LEU A 85 10.67 1.28 14.99
CA LEU A 85 11.29 1.10 16.31
C LEU A 85 10.31 0.54 17.35
N THR A 86 9.09 0.17 16.91
CA THR A 86 8.07 -0.43 17.77
C THR A 86 8.62 -1.73 18.38
N PRO A 87 8.66 -1.87 19.72
CA PRO A 87 9.13 -3.08 20.36
C PRO A 87 8.29 -4.31 19.98
N ASP A 88 8.93 -5.47 19.85
CA ASP A 88 8.23 -6.72 19.50
C ASP A 88 7.18 -7.12 20.54
N ALA A 89 7.38 -6.73 21.81
CA ALA A 89 6.40 -6.93 22.87
C ALA A 89 5.06 -6.21 22.59
N GLU A 90 5.11 -5.01 22.00
CA GLU A 90 3.89 -4.27 21.62
C GLU A 90 3.20 -4.91 20.43
N VAL A 91 3.98 -5.40 19.47
CA VAL A 91 3.45 -6.13 18.31
C VAL A 91 2.82 -7.46 18.76
N ALA A 92 3.36 -8.09 19.79
CA ALA A 92 2.82 -9.33 20.36
C ALA A 92 1.40 -9.18 20.93
N HIS A 93 1.00 -7.97 21.35
CA HIS A 93 -0.35 -7.69 21.83
C HIS A 93 -1.44 -7.88 20.77
N ILE A 94 -1.08 -7.89 19.47
CA ILE A 94 -2.02 -8.20 18.40
C ILE A 94 -2.44 -9.67 18.51
N PRO A 95 -3.75 -9.97 18.68
CA PRO A 95 -4.25 -11.34 18.72
C PRO A 95 -3.96 -12.09 17.41
N LEU A 96 -3.47 -13.32 17.53
CA LEU A 96 -3.21 -14.22 16.39
C LEU A 96 -4.50 -14.62 15.66
N GLU A 97 -5.57 -14.82 16.42
CA GLU A 97 -6.84 -15.33 15.94
C GLU A 97 -8.00 -14.50 16.51
N GLY A 98 -9.18 -14.67 15.94
CA GLY A 98 -10.38 -13.94 16.30
C GLY A 98 -10.48 -12.56 15.64
N PRO A 99 -11.66 -11.92 15.74
CA PRO A 99 -11.93 -10.62 15.14
C PRO A 99 -11.22 -9.50 15.90
N VAL A 100 -10.55 -8.61 15.15
CA VAL A 100 -9.83 -7.47 15.70
C VAL A 100 -10.10 -6.24 14.84
N VAL A 101 -10.34 -5.10 15.48
CA VAL A 101 -10.38 -3.79 14.82
C VAL A 101 -9.24 -2.96 15.36
N VAL A 102 -8.33 -2.54 14.48
CA VAL A 102 -7.22 -1.65 14.82
C VAL A 102 -7.63 -0.23 14.48
N VAL A 103 -7.53 0.67 15.46
CA VAL A 103 -7.83 2.10 15.29
C VAL A 103 -6.57 2.88 15.58
N ALA A 104 -6.21 3.77 14.65
CA ALA A 104 -5.07 4.66 14.80
C ALA A 104 -5.44 6.05 14.29
N ASN A 105 -4.71 7.06 14.77
CA ASN A 105 -4.68 8.35 14.09
C ASN A 105 -4.01 8.19 12.70
N HIS A 106 -4.27 9.14 11.80
CA HIS A 106 -3.73 9.11 10.44
C HIS A 106 -3.19 10.47 9.96
N PRO A 107 -2.26 11.11 10.71
CA PRO A 107 -1.77 12.44 10.35
C PRO A 107 -0.87 12.47 9.12
N HIS A 108 -0.21 11.35 8.76
CA HIS A 108 0.75 11.30 7.64
C HIS A 108 0.19 10.62 6.39
N GLY A 109 -1.09 10.25 6.37
CA GLY A 109 -1.69 9.63 5.21
C GLY A 109 -1.10 8.25 4.95
N LEU A 110 -0.97 7.87 3.67
CA LEU A 110 -0.59 6.53 3.21
C LEU A 110 0.58 5.87 3.98
N VAL A 111 1.57 6.65 4.43
CA VAL A 111 2.70 6.12 5.21
C VAL A 111 2.25 5.45 6.50
N ASP A 112 1.29 6.01 7.24
CA ASP A 112 0.79 5.39 8.47
C ASP A 112 0.12 4.04 8.16
N GLY A 113 -0.59 3.95 7.02
CA GLY A 113 -1.18 2.71 6.53
C GLY A 113 -0.11 1.65 6.22
N MET A 114 0.99 2.04 5.59
CA MET A 114 2.13 1.16 5.31
C MET A 114 2.82 0.67 6.60
N ILE A 115 2.94 1.55 7.60
CA ILE A 115 3.51 1.22 8.91
C ILE A 115 2.65 0.17 9.61
N LEU A 116 1.33 0.41 9.70
CA LEU A 116 0.40 -0.52 10.33
C LEU A 116 0.33 -1.85 9.57
N ALA A 117 0.37 -1.80 8.24
CA ALA A 117 0.43 -2.99 7.39
C ALA A 117 1.67 -3.85 7.72
N ASP A 118 2.86 -3.26 7.85
CA ASP A 118 4.08 -3.97 8.23
C ASP A 118 3.98 -4.55 9.66
N LEU A 119 3.50 -3.76 10.62
CA LEU A 119 3.41 -4.19 12.03
C LEU A 119 2.39 -5.32 12.22
N ILE A 120 1.18 -5.18 11.67
CA ILE A 120 0.14 -6.21 11.76
C ILE A 120 0.58 -7.46 11.02
N GLY A 121 1.17 -7.30 9.84
CA GLY A 121 1.68 -8.37 8.99
C GLY A 121 2.72 -9.29 9.61
N ARG A 122 3.47 -8.80 10.61
CA ARG A 122 4.41 -9.63 11.40
C ARG A 122 3.69 -10.67 12.26
N ARG A 123 2.41 -10.44 12.56
CA ARG A 123 1.58 -11.31 13.41
C ARG A 123 0.54 -12.06 12.60
N ARG A 124 -0.07 -11.40 11.61
CA ARG A 124 -1.15 -11.97 10.80
C ARG A 124 -1.26 -11.29 9.43
N SER A 125 -1.56 -12.05 8.40
CA SER A 125 -1.67 -11.60 7.01
C SER A 125 -3.11 -11.41 6.52
N ASP A 126 -4.10 -11.70 7.36
CA ASP A 126 -5.54 -11.70 7.05
C ASP A 126 -6.23 -10.34 7.34
N TYR A 127 -5.46 -9.26 7.42
CA TYR A 127 -6.00 -7.93 7.67
C TYR A 127 -6.48 -7.23 6.40
N LYS A 128 -7.34 -6.23 6.59
CA LYS A 128 -7.76 -5.31 5.54
C LYS A 128 -7.72 -3.87 6.06
N ILE A 129 -7.25 -2.95 5.24
CA ILE A 129 -7.16 -1.52 5.52
C ILE A 129 -8.39 -0.86 4.92
N LEU A 130 -9.15 -0.16 5.76
CA LEU A 130 -10.29 0.62 5.31
C LEU A 130 -9.81 1.89 4.60
N THR A 131 -10.22 2.08 3.35
CA THR A 131 -9.82 3.25 2.56
C THR A 131 -11.02 3.87 1.86
N ARG A 132 -10.92 5.14 1.50
CA ARG A 132 -11.91 5.78 0.64
C ARG A 132 -11.82 5.20 -0.79
N ALA A 133 -12.93 5.18 -1.52
CA ALA A 133 -13.07 4.53 -2.83
C ALA A 133 -12.03 4.95 -3.90
N LEU A 134 -11.42 6.13 -3.77
CA LEU A 134 -10.42 6.65 -4.70
C LEU A 134 -9.00 6.34 -4.25
N LEU A 135 -8.56 5.11 -4.49
CA LEU A 135 -7.16 4.74 -4.55
C LEU A 135 -6.84 4.20 -5.95
N THR A 136 -7.10 5.03 -6.96
CA THR A 136 -6.78 4.73 -8.36
C THR A 136 -5.26 4.83 -8.56
N GLY A 137 -4.64 3.77 -9.10
CA GLY A 137 -3.21 3.75 -9.44
C GLY A 137 -2.26 3.21 -8.36
N ILE A 138 -2.77 2.49 -7.37
CA ILE A 138 -1.93 1.74 -6.42
C ILE A 138 -1.63 0.35 -6.98
N ASP A 139 -0.43 -0.15 -6.72
CA ASP A 139 0.02 -1.50 -7.10
C ASP A 139 -1.00 -2.57 -6.68
N GLU A 140 -1.20 -3.59 -7.52
CA GLU A 140 -2.15 -4.68 -7.29
C GLU A 140 -1.89 -5.40 -5.96
N VAL A 141 -0.62 -5.47 -5.54
CA VAL A 141 -0.23 -6.04 -4.25
C VAL A 141 -0.87 -5.27 -3.10
N ALA A 142 -0.77 -3.95 -3.10
CA ALA A 142 -1.36 -3.11 -2.06
C ALA A 142 -2.89 -3.11 -2.14
N ALA A 143 -3.46 -3.16 -3.34
CA ALA A 143 -4.91 -3.26 -3.54
C ALA A 143 -5.52 -4.49 -2.87
N SER A 144 -4.80 -5.62 -2.85
CA SER A 144 -5.25 -6.85 -2.19
C SER A 144 -5.46 -6.70 -0.67
N TYR A 145 -4.85 -5.70 -0.03
CA TYR A 145 -5.00 -5.45 1.41
C TYR A 145 -6.04 -4.37 1.74
N MET A 146 -6.74 -3.80 0.77
CA MET A 146 -7.63 -2.67 0.99
C MET A 146 -9.11 -3.05 0.85
N ILE A 147 -9.97 -2.39 1.63
CA ILE A 147 -11.43 -2.40 1.46
C ILE A 147 -11.87 -0.95 1.25
N SER A 148 -12.43 -0.69 0.07
CA SER A 148 -13.04 0.59 -0.27
C SER A 148 -14.41 0.73 0.38
N VAL A 149 -14.65 1.85 1.05
CA VAL A 149 -15.97 2.21 1.59
C VAL A 149 -16.51 3.45 0.88
N PRO A 150 -17.72 3.38 0.31
CA PRO A 150 -18.40 4.55 -0.25
C PRO A 150 -18.98 5.41 0.88
N PHE A 151 -18.85 6.74 0.77
CA PHE A 151 -19.43 7.68 1.73
C PHE A 151 -20.64 8.39 1.08
N PRO A 152 -21.84 8.37 1.67
CA PRO A 152 -23.10 8.82 1.05
C PRO A 152 -23.19 10.29 0.59
N HIS A 153 -22.16 11.10 0.85
CA HIS A 153 -22.15 12.54 0.58
C HIS A 153 -21.05 12.97 -0.41
N GLU A 154 -20.38 12.02 -1.06
CA GLU A 154 -19.47 12.32 -2.18
C GLU A 154 -20.19 12.01 -3.52
N PRO A 155 -19.99 12.84 -4.57
CA PRO A 155 -20.63 12.61 -5.87
C PRO A 155 -20.19 11.32 -6.59
N ASP A 156 -19.11 10.69 -6.12
CA ASP A 156 -18.57 9.41 -6.59
C ASP A 156 -18.87 8.23 -5.63
N ALA A 157 -19.94 8.33 -4.83
CA ALA A 157 -20.40 7.29 -3.90
C ALA A 157 -21.07 6.08 -4.60
#